data_AF-R8B3E6-F1
#
_entry.id   AF-R8B3E6-F1
#
_cell.length_a   1.000
_cell.length_b   1.000
_cell.length_c   1.000
_cell.angle_alpha   90.00
_cell.angle_beta   90.00
_cell.angle_gamma   90.00
#
_symmetry.space_group_name_H-M   'P 1'
#
loop_
_entity.id
_entity.type
_entity.pdbx_description
1 polymer ?
#
loop_
_entity_poly.entity_id
_entity_poly.type
_entity_poly.pdbx_seq_one_letter_code
_entity_poly.pdbx_strand_id
1 'polypeptide(L)' 'MTDTDRVMLSGSAAMLKDLSAMLDSLGFKASRHQGEPGDYVIERTFVEQ' A
#
# COMPACT_ATOMS: atom_id res chain seq x y z
N MET A 1 -7.58 14.92 6.11
CA MET A 1 -6.52 14.76 7.13
C MET A 1 -6.61 13.34 7.65
N THR A 2 -5.73 12.47 7.17
CA THR A 2 -5.56 11.06 7.55
C THR A 2 -4.30 10.90 8.40
N ASP A 3 -3.91 11.94 9.14
CA ASP A 3 -2.59 12.09 9.77
C ASP A 3 -2.23 10.88 10.68
N THR A 4 -3.26 10.26 11.26
CA THR A 4 -3.14 9.10 12.16
C THR A 4 -3.35 7.75 11.49
N ASP A 5 -3.87 7.70 10.26
CA ASP A 5 -4.23 6.43 9.61
C ASP A 5 -2.99 5.77 9.02
N ARG A 6 -2.82 4.47 9.28
CA ARG A 6 -1.77 3.64 8.70
C ARG A 6 -2.36 2.34 8.15
N VAL A 7 -1.93 1.93 6.96
CA VAL A 7 -2.53 0.80 6.24
C VAL A 7 -1.46 -0.24 5.85
N MET A 8 -1.78 -1.53 5.98
CA MET A 8 -1.02 -2.62 5.40
C MET A 8 -1.90 -3.34 4.39
N LEU A 9 -1.46 -3.41 3.13
CA LEU A 9 -2.14 -4.16 2.08
C LEU A 9 -1.40 -5.47 1.82
N SER A 10 -2.11 -6.60 1.90
CA SER A 10 -1.59 -7.92 1.50
C SER A 10 -2.60 -8.59 0.57
N GLY A 11 -2.20 -8.90 -0.66
CA GLY A 11 -3.10 -9.52 -1.64
C GLY A 11 -2.45 -9.84 -2.99
N SER A 12 -3.31 -10.00 -4.02
CA SER A 12 -2.87 -10.21 -5.40
C SER A 12 -2.21 -8.96 -5.99
N ALA A 13 -1.40 -9.13 -7.03
CA ALA A 13 -0.81 -7.99 -7.75
C ALA A 13 -1.88 -7.00 -8.27
N ALA A 14 -3.02 -7.51 -8.76
CA ALA A 14 -4.13 -6.68 -9.22
C ALA A 14 -4.78 -5.88 -8.08
N MET A 15 -5.12 -6.54 -6.97
CA MET A 15 -5.71 -5.89 -5.80
C MET A 15 -4.78 -4.82 -5.22
N LEU A 16 -3.49 -5.14 -5.08
CA LEU A 16 -2.51 -4.20 -4.54
C LEU A 16 -2.38 -2.97 -5.42
N LYS A 17 -2.41 -3.14 -6.76
CA LYS A 17 -2.36 -2.03 -7.70
C LYS A 17 -3.58 -1.11 -7.56
N ASP A 18 -4.77 -1.68 -7.56
CA ASP A 18 -6.02 -0.89 -7.52
C ASP A 18 -6.17 -0.15 -6.19
N LEU A 19 -5.92 -0.83 -5.06
CA LEU A 19 -6.00 -0.22 -3.74
C LEU A 19 -4.89 0.80 -3.48
N SER A 20 -3.67 0.56 -3.98
CA SER A 20 -2.59 1.56 -3.87
C SER A 20 -2.94 2.84 -4.62
N ALA A 21 -3.48 2.72 -5.84
CA ALA A 21 -3.90 3.89 -6.61
C ALA A 21 -5.03 4.68 -5.90
N MET A 22 -5.96 3.98 -5.23
CA MET A 22 -6.97 4.61 -4.40
C MET A 22 -6.35 5.36 -3.21
N LEU A 23 -5.42 4.73 -2.47
CA LEU A 23 -4.74 5.36 -1.33
C LEU A 23 -3.91 6.57 -1.76
N ASP A 24 -3.18 6.48 -2.87
CA ASP A 24 -2.43 7.58 -3.47
C ASP A 24 -3.36 8.77 -3.80
N SER A 25 -4.54 8.50 -4.36
CA SER A 25 -5.54 9.54 -4.68
C SER A 25 -6.12 10.22 -3.43
N LEU A 26 -6.11 9.53 -2.29
CA LEU A 26 -6.51 10.05 -0.98
C LEU A 26 -5.36 10.79 -0.27
N GLY A 27 -4.16 10.81 -0.85
CA GLY A 27 -3.00 11.53 -0.33
C GLY A 27 -2.13 10.72 0.63
N PHE A 28 -2.36 9.40 0.77
CA PHE A 28 -1.45 8.52 1.49
C PHE A 28 -0.14 8.36 0.70
N LYS A 29 0.97 8.14 1.40
CA LYS A 29 2.28 7.88 0.81
C LYS A 29 2.73 6.46 1.11
N ALA A 30 2.99 5.68 0.07
CA ALA A 30 3.58 4.36 0.22
C ALA A 30 4.99 4.45 0.84
N SER A 31 5.33 3.47 1.66
CA SER A 31 6.74 3.19 1.99
C SER A 31 7.47 2.77 0.71
N ARG A 32 8.56 3.47 0.36
CA ARG A 32 9.30 3.21 -0.88
C ARG A 32 10.18 1.97 -0.80
N HIS A 33 10.64 1.61 0.39
CA HIS A 33 11.47 0.44 0.65
C HIS A 33 11.41 0.02 2.12
N GLN A 34 11.78 -1.24 2.38
CA GLN A 34 11.80 -1.77 3.74
C GLN A 34 12.67 -0.91 4.66
N GLY A 35 12.12 -0.51 5.81
CA GLY A 35 12.78 0.36 6.77
C GLY A 35 12.55 1.87 6.56
N GLU A 36 11.97 2.29 5.43
CA GLU A 36 11.50 3.67 5.26
C GLU A 36 10.04 3.80 5.72
N PRO A 37 9.70 4.73 6.63
CA PRO A 37 8.32 4.99 7.03
C PRO A 37 7.45 5.48 5.86
N GLY A 38 6.21 5.02 5.83
CA GLY A 38 5.15 5.51 4.93
C GLY A 38 3.80 5.44 5.62
N ASP A 39 2.78 6.04 5.02
CA ASP A 39 1.40 5.96 5.49
C ASP A 39 0.79 4.57 5.22
N TYR A 40 1.33 3.85 4.23
CA TYR A 40 0.99 2.46 4.02
C TYR A 40 2.14 1.60 3.45
N VAL A 41 2.02 0.29 3.62
CA VAL A 41 2.93 -0.73 3.11
C VAL A 41 2.16 -1.76 2.28
N ILE A 42 2.85 -2.41 1.33
CA ILE A 42 2.26 -3.44 0.47
C ILE A 42 3.07 -4.74 0.52
N GLU A 43 2.40 -5.87 0.46
CA GLU A 43 2.98 -7.21 0.42
C GLU A 43 2.20 -8.10 -0.55
N ARG A 44 2.89 -8.87 -1.39
CA ARG A 44 2.22 -9.85 -2.26
C ARG A 44 2.06 -11.16 -1.52
N THR A 45 0.81 -11.60 -1.33
CA THR A 45 0.52 -12.84 -0.60
C THR A 45 0.61 -14.08 -1.49
N PHE A 46 0.60 -13.90 -2.81
CA PHE A 46 0.78 -14.95 -3.80
C PHE A 46 1.33 -14.38 -5.12
N VAL A 47 1.97 -15.24 -5.90
CA VAL A 47 2.46 -14.95 -7.25
C VAL A 47 1.58 -15.72 -8.24
N GLU A 48 1.13 -15.05 -9.30
CA GLU A 48 0.43 -15.69 -10.42
C GLU A 48 1.43 -16.58 -11.19
N GLN A 49 1.02 -17.80 -11.54
CA GLN A 49 1.83 -18.75 -12.32
C GLN A 49 1.85 -18.39 -13.80
#